data_AF-A0A7V2YBE2-F1
#
_entry.id   AF-A0A7V2YBE2-F1
#
_cell.length_a   1.000
_cell.length_b   1.000
_cell.length_c   1.000
_cell.angle_alpha   90.00
_cell.angle_beta   90.00
_cell.angle_gamma   90.00
#
_symmetry.space_group_name_H-M   'P 1'
#
loop_
_entity.id
_entity.type
_entity.pdbx_description
1 polymer ?
#
loop_
_entity_poly.entity_id
_entity_poly.type
_entity_poly.pdbx_seq_one_letter_code
_entity_poly.pdbx_strand_id
1 'polypeptide(L)'
;MRAIANINSIKEGGLRRYLSDKNQIGYNFAYLNESIKREIRRKILKAIAIPGHQVPYSSPEIPIARGWGTGGLQVTLAIVGPQDVLKVIDQGCDDSVNAVNLRRFISMTTGCETTTHTREATLIQTRHRVPDTPLQEGQILVFQVPIPEPLREVEPKEELTCRMHAEGDYGLMWVKLYEEIVRWGRVTVGARYPVLVNGRYIMDPSPIPRWDVPKLNQSPALLLFGAGREKRIYAIPPHTEVDPLAFEDMPFCVENQAGKACRLCGSRESFLDEIPDEDAFASRWVCSDTDYCFERRSNSSAVRSPVLVKRKELCKPD
;
A
#
# COMPACT_ATOMS: atom_id res chain seq x y z
N MET A 1 20.44 -1.30 9.69
CA MET A 1 21.27 -0.49 10.63
C MET A 1 21.53 0.96 10.20
N ARG A 2 21.03 1.46 9.06
CA ARG A 2 21.15 2.89 8.69
C ARG A 2 20.18 3.85 9.42
N ALA A 3 19.19 3.32 10.14
CA ALA A 3 18.13 4.11 10.80
C ALA A 3 18.54 4.84 12.09
N ILE A 4 19.77 4.66 12.60
CA ILE A 4 20.19 5.19 13.91
C ILE A 4 21.32 6.23 13.81
N ALA A 5 21.97 6.37 12.66
CA ALA A 5 23.15 7.25 12.54
C ALA A 5 22.83 8.74 12.30
N ASN A 6 21.60 9.10 11.93
CA ASN A 6 21.29 10.47 11.47
C ASN A 6 20.84 11.47 12.55
N ILE A 7 20.79 11.07 13.82
CA ILE A 7 20.36 11.97 14.90
C ILE A 7 21.54 12.73 15.54
N ASN A 8 22.78 12.23 15.41
CA ASN A 8 23.93 12.78 16.14
C ASN A 8 24.81 13.78 15.34
N SER A 9 24.50 14.11 14.09
CA SER A 9 25.34 15.05 13.29
C SER A 9 24.74 16.44 13.07
N ILE A 10 23.56 16.73 13.63
CA ILE A 10 22.94 18.06 13.49
C ILE A 10 23.63 19.01 14.48
N LYS A 11 24.62 19.75 13.98
CA LYS A 11 25.19 20.92 14.67
C LYS A 11 24.07 21.78 15.24
N GLU A 12 24.19 22.19 16.51
CA GLU A 12 23.19 22.93 17.30
C GLU A 12 22.63 24.21 16.62
N GLY A 13 23.34 24.75 15.62
CA GLY A 13 22.87 25.88 14.81
C GLY A 13 21.85 25.55 13.71
N GLY A 14 21.83 24.31 13.20
CA GLY A 14 20.91 23.90 12.12
C GLY A 14 19.48 23.67 12.62
N LEU A 15 19.35 23.11 13.81
CA LEU A 15 18.05 22.84 14.45
C LEU A 15 17.32 24.14 14.84
N ARG A 16 18.07 25.14 15.35
CA ARG A 16 17.49 26.46 15.70
C ARG A 16 16.98 27.23 14.47
N ARG A 17 17.67 27.11 13.33
CA ARG A 17 17.24 27.76 12.07
C ARG A 17 16.06 27.01 11.43
N TYR A 18 15.96 25.70 11.60
CA TYR A 18 14.81 24.90 11.16
C TYR A 18 13.55 25.21 11.98
N LEU A 19 13.71 25.48 13.29
CA LEU A 19 12.62 25.84 14.19
C LEU A 19 12.12 27.29 14.04
N SER A 20 12.95 28.23 13.56
CA SER A 20 12.53 29.64 13.46
C SER A 20 11.66 29.96 12.25
N ASP A 21 11.81 29.23 11.13
CA ASP A 21 11.26 29.70 9.85
C ASP A 21 10.10 28.86 9.29
N LYS A 22 9.71 27.72 9.91
CA LYS A 22 8.62 26.87 9.38
C LYS A 22 7.62 26.27 10.36
N ASN A 23 7.65 26.62 11.65
CA ASN A 23 6.57 26.22 12.57
C ASN A 23 5.43 27.26 12.56
N GLN A 24 4.80 27.47 11.39
CA GLN A 24 3.62 28.34 11.25
C GLN A 24 2.36 27.74 11.91
N ILE A 25 2.42 26.49 12.37
CA ILE A 25 1.29 25.77 12.95
C ILE A 25 1.75 25.26 14.31
N GLY A 26 1.08 25.65 15.39
CA GLY A 26 1.46 25.38 16.79
C GLY A 26 1.38 23.91 17.23
N TYR A 27 1.53 22.95 16.32
CA TYR A 27 1.58 21.52 16.60
C TYR A 27 3.03 21.00 16.60
N ASN A 28 3.23 19.81 17.16
CA ASN A 28 4.51 19.10 17.03
C ASN A 28 4.72 18.68 15.56
N PHE A 29 5.98 18.46 15.16
CA PHE A 29 6.30 17.87 13.85
C PHE A 29 5.48 16.59 13.64
N ALA A 30 4.89 16.39 12.47
CA ALA A 30 4.00 15.27 12.17
C ALA A 30 2.82 15.11 13.15
N TYR A 31 2.34 16.21 13.76
CA TYR A 31 1.18 16.30 14.66
C TYR A 31 1.30 15.56 16.00
N LEU A 32 1.73 14.29 16.01
CA LEU A 32 1.84 13.45 17.19
C LEU A 32 2.93 13.94 18.15
N ASN A 33 2.70 13.81 19.46
CA ASN A 33 3.76 14.05 20.44
C ASN A 33 4.82 12.94 20.42
N GLU A 34 6.02 13.23 20.94
CA GLU A 34 7.15 12.30 20.89
C GLU A 34 6.92 11.01 21.70
N SER A 35 6.11 11.05 22.76
CA SER A 35 5.80 9.86 23.55
C SER A 35 4.97 8.85 22.76
N ILE A 36 3.97 9.34 22.01
CA ILE A 36 3.13 8.53 21.11
C ILE A 36 3.99 7.98 19.96
N LYS A 37 4.79 8.83 19.29
CA LYS A 37 5.69 8.35 18.23
C LYS A 37 6.61 7.25 18.72
N ARG A 38 7.20 7.41 19.91
CA ARG A 38 8.06 6.40 20.53
C ARG A 38 7.31 5.10 20.83
N GLU A 39 6.05 5.18 21.26
CA GLU A 39 5.21 4.00 21.46
C GLU A 39 4.97 3.26 20.15
N ILE A 40 4.47 3.95 19.12
CA ILE A 40 4.23 3.39 17.79
C ILE A 40 5.51 2.78 17.21
N ARG A 41 6.64 3.48 17.25
CA ARG A 41 7.94 3.00 16.75
C ARG A 41 8.37 1.68 17.43
N ARG A 42 8.17 1.53 18.74
CA ARG A 42 8.47 0.25 19.44
C ARG A 42 7.58 -0.88 18.94
N LYS A 43 6.32 -0.59 18.63
CA LYS A 43 5.36 -1.59 18.13
C LYS A 43 5.68 -1.98 16.69
N ILE A 44 6.09 -1.02 15.86
CA ILE A 44 6.62 -1.28 14.52
C ILE A 44 7.85 -2.20 14.59
N LEU A 45 8.82 -1.92 15.48
CA LEU A 45 9.99 -2.79 15.65
C LEU A 45 9.61 -4.21 16.07
N LYS A 46 8.62 -4.37 16.96
CA LYS A 46 8.09 -5.69 17.32
C LYS A 46 7.38 -6.38 16.14
N ALA A 47 6.61 -5.64 15.36
CA ALA A 47 5.91 -6.16 14.18
C ALA A 47 6.90 -6.63 13.10
N ILE A 48 8.00 -5.91 12.90
CA ILE A 48 9.08 -6.30 11.98
C ILE A 48 9.77 -7.58 12.48
N ALA A 49 10.00 -7.71 13.79
CA ALA A 49 10.65 -8.87 14.39
C ALA A 49 9.75 -10.12 14.42
N ILE A 50 8.43 -9.97 14.27
CA ILE A 50 7.45 -11.05 14.28
C ILE A 50 6.52 -10.88 13.06
N PRO A 51 7.00 -11.20 11.84
CA PRO A 51 6.27 -10.92 10.60
C PRO A 51 4.86 -11.53 10.60
N GLY A 52 3.87 -10.75 10.18
CA GLY A 52 2.46 -11.15 10.15
C GLY A 52 1.72 -11.13 11.50
N HIS A 53 2.41 -10.97 12.64
CA HIS A 53 1.75 -10.89 13.94
C HIS A 53 1.15 -9.51 14.23
N GLN A 54 -0.12 -9.50 14.68
CA GLN A 54 -0.87 -8.31 15.02
C GLN A 54 -0.44 -7.73 16.38
N VAL A 55 0.47 -6.76 16.39
CA VAL A 55 0.97 -6.14 17.63
C VAL A 55 -0.02 -5.09 18.16
N PRO A 56 -0.52 -5.21 19.41
CA PRO A 56 -1.41 -4.21 19.98
C PRO A 56 -0.65 -2.92 20.34
N TYR A 57 -1.26 -1.77 20.10
CA TYR A 57 -0.70 -0.44 20.43
C TYR A 57 -1.77 0.52 20.97
N SER A 58 -1.34 1.60 21.62
CA SER A 58 -2.26 2.65 22.08
C SER A 58 -2.55 3.63 20.95
N SER A 59 -3.55 3.32 20.11
CA SER A 59 -4.01 4.24 19.05
C SER A 59 -4.47 5.58 19.64
N PRO A 60 -3.81 6.70 19.33
CA PRO A 60 -4.28 8.03 19.70
C PRO A 60 -5.51 8.42 18.88
N GLU A 61 -6.26 9.40 19.37
CA GLU A 61 -7.25 10.10 18.54
C GLU A 61 -6.53 11.11 17.64
N ILE A 62 -7.00 11.24 16.41
CA ILE A 62 -6.44 12.12 15.39
C ILE A 62 -7.59 12.83 14.66
N PRO A 63 -7.35 13.97 13.98
CA PRO A 63 -8.41 14.82 13.42
C PRO A 63 -8.97 14.25 12.10
N ILE A 64 -9.25 12.95 12.08
CA ILE A 64 -9.86 12.19 10.99
C ILE A 64 -10.80 11.16 11.61
N ALA A 65 -11.99 11.01 11.03
CA ALA A 65 -12.98 10.06 11.52
C ALA A 65 -12.41 8.61 11.53
N ARG A 66 -12.71 7.85 12.59
CA ARG A 66 -12.30 6.44 12.67
C ARG A 66 -12.84 5.67 11.46
N GLY A 67 -12.02 4.78 10.90
CA GLY A 67 -12.35 4.04 9.67
C GLY A 67 -11.86 4.69 8.38
N TRP A 68 -11.45 5.97 8.42
CA TRP A 68 -10.87 6.67 7.27
C TRP A 68 -9.33 6.61 7.27
N GLY A 69 -8.78 5.42 7.55
CA GLY A 69 -7.34 5.19 7.45
C GLY A 69 -6.49 5.68 8.62
N THR A 70 -7.09 5.85 9.80
CA THR A 70 -6.42 6.46 10.96
C THR A 70 -5.15 5.71 11.41
N GLY A 71 -5.13 4.38 11.34
CA GLY A 71 -3.96 3.58 11.72
C GLY A 71 -2.77 3.78 10.78
N GLY A 72 -3.02 3.73 9.47
CA GLY A 72 -1.99 4.02 8.47
C GLY A 72 -1.43 5.42 8.64
N LEU A 73 -2.29 6.43 8.86
CA LEU A 73 -1.83 7.80 9.13
C LEU A 73 -0.97 7.88 10.40
N GLN A 74 -1.38 7.24 11.50
CA GLN A 74 -0.59 7.26 12.74
C GLN A 74 0.80 6.63 12.56
N VAL A 75 0.88 5.53 11.81
CA VAL A 75 2.16 4.88 11.46
C VAL A 75 3.02 5.85 10.63
N THR A 76 2.46 6.44 9.57
CA THR A 76 3.14 7.42 8.71
C THR A 76 3.68 8.60 9.51
N LEU A 77 2.84 9.24 10.34
CA LEU A 77 3.25 10.37 11.18
C LEU A 77 4.32 9.99 12.22
N ALA A 78 4.37 8.72 12.64
CA ALA A 78 5.39 8.25 13.56
C ALA A 78 6.74 8.00 12.88
N ILE A 79 6.78 7.66 11.59
CA ILE A 79 8.03 7.28 10.91
C ILE A 79 8.56 8.32 9.93
N VAL A 80 7.71 9.21 9.41
CA VAL A 80 8.10 10.26 8.47
C VAL A 80 9.20 11.15 9.05
N GLY A 81 10.20 11.44 8.23
CA GLY A 81 11.29 12.36 8.50
C GLY A 81 11.27 13.56 7.54
N PRO A 82 12.05 14.62 7.83
CA PRO A 82 12.08 15.83 7.00
C PRO A 82 12.62 15.63 5.58
N GLN A 83 13.35 14.54 5.34
CA GLN A 83 13.96 14.21 4.05
C GLN A 83 13.13 13.19 3.25
N ASP A 84 12.00 12.74 3.79
CA ASP A 84 11.15 11.81 3.07
C ASP A 84 10.41 12.50 1.93
N VAL A 85 10.25 11.76 0.83
CA VAL A 85 9.37 12.11 -0.28
C VAL A 85 8.11 11.27 -0.15
N LEU A 86 7.00 11.92 0.17
CA LEU A 86 5.74 11.26 0.49
C LEU A 86 4.86 11.08 -0.75
N LYS A 87 4.38 9.85 -0.97
CA LYS A 87 3.26 9.55 -1.88
C LYS A 87 2.08 9.02 -1.06
N VAL A 88 0.87 9.42 -1.42
CA VAL A 88 -0.36 8.93 -0.78
C VAL A 88 -1.36 8.56 -1.86
N ILE A 89 -1.87 7.32 -1.82
CA ILE A 89 -2.86 6.80 -2.76
C ILE A 89 -4.05 6.17 -2.04
N ASP A 90 -5.24 6.29 -2.64
CA ASP A 90 -6.44 5.55 -2.28
C ASP A 90 -7.04 5.00 -3.57
N GLN A 91 -7.35 3.71 -3.61
CA GLN A 91 -7.78 3.00 -4.83
C GLN A 91 -6.77 3.14 -5.99
N GLY A 92 -5.48 3.27 -5.68
CA GLY A 92 -4.42 3.46 -6.70
C GLY A 92 -4.32 4.88 -7.26
N CYS A 93 -5.16 5.81 -6.79
CA CYS A 93 -5.23 7.18 -7.27
C CYS A 93 -4.72 8.19 -6.23
N ASP A 94 -3.79 9.04 -6.64
CA ASP A 94 -3.24 10.14 -5.85
C ASP A 94 -4.24 11.30 -5.62
N ASP A 95 -5.21 11.44 -6.52
CA ASP A 95 -6.17 12.57 -6.55
C ASP A 95 -7.53 12.23 -5.92
N SER A 96 -7.66 11.04 -5.34
CA SER A 96 -8.83 10.70 -4.53
C SER A 96 -8.95 11.65 -3.33
N VAL A 97 -10.20 11.93 -2.91
CA VAL A 97 -10.49 12.87 -1.82
C VAL A 97 -9.72 12.51 -0.53
N ASN A 98 -9.67 11.23 -0.19
CA ASN A 98 -8.95 10.76 1.00
C ASN A 98 -7.43 10.91 0.84
N ALA A 99 -6.86 10.53 -0.31
CA ALA A 99 -5.42 10.67 -0.54
C ALA A 99 -4.97 12.14 -0.52
N VAL A 100 -5.70 13.04 -1.17
CA VAL A 100 -5.43 14.48 -1.17
C VAL A 100 -5.47 15.04 0.26
N ASN A 101 -6.50 14.70 1.03
CA ASN A 101 -6.65 15.19 2.40
C ASN A 101 -5.52 14.70 3.32
N LEU A 102 -5.16 13.42 3.23
CA LEU A 102 -4.09 12.82 4.02
C LEU A 102 -2.73 13.38 3.64
N ARG A 103 -2.42 13.46 2.34
CA ARG A 103 -1.19 14.08 1.83
C ARG A 103 -1.06 15.51 2.31
N ARG A 104 -2.12 16.32 2.14
CA ARG A 104 -2.16 17.71 2.62
C ARG A 104 -1.91 17.79 4.12
N PHE A 105 -2.55 16.94 4.92
CA PHE A 105 -2.38 16.95 6.37
C PHE A 105 -0.94 16.60 6.80
N ILE A 106 -0.35 15.56 6.19
CA ILE A 106 1.03 15.16 6.49
C ILE A 106 2.00 16.26 6.06
N SER A 107 1.90 16.76 4.83
CA SER A 107 2.78 17.83 4.33
C SER A 107 2.64 19.12 5.13
N MET A 108 1.43 19.48 5.56
CA MET A 108 1.19 20.66 6.38
C MET A 108 1.85 20.55 7.77
N THR A 109 1.94 19.35 8.34
CA THR A 109 2.49 19.12 9.69
C THR A 109 3.95 18.71 9.71
N THR A 110 4.55 18.41 8.55
CA THR A 110 5.94 17.96 8.43
C THR A 110 6.79 18.85 7.52
N GLY A 111 6.18 19.51 6.53
CA GLY A 111 6.88 20.18 5.45
C GLY A 111 7.63 19.23 4.50
N CYS A 112 7.35 17.92 4.53
CA CYS A 112 8.00 16.96 3.64
C CYS A 112 7.63 17.21 2.18
N GLU A 113 8.53 16.86 1.27
CA GLU A 113 8.22 16.87 -0.16
C GLU A 113 7.19 15.79 -0.48
N THR A 114 6.40 16.02 -1.54
CA THR A 114 5.40 15.06 -2.00
C THR A 114 5.59 14.77 -3.47
N THR A 115 5.34 13.54 -3.87
CA THR A 115 5.36 13.13 -5.27
C THR A 115 4.13 12.31 -5.60
N THR A 116 3.77 12.29 -6.88
CA THR A 116 2.85 11.31 -7.45
C THR A 116 3.59 10.15 -8.08
N HIS A 117 4.91 10.20 -8.21
CA HIS A 117 5.72 9.15 -8.84
C HIS A 117 6.18 8.10 -7.83
N THR A 118 5.80 6.85 -8.07
CA THR A 118 6.10 5.72 -7.19
C THR A 118 7.60 5.54 -7.00
N ARG A 119 8.41 5.79 -8.03
CA ARG A 119 9.87 5.61 -8.00
C ARG A 119 10.60 6.68 -7.19
N GLU A 120 10.01 7.85 -7.02
CA GLU A 120 10.62 8.97 -6.29
C GLU A 120 10.27 8.94 -4.80
N ALA A 121 9.19 8.25 -4.42
CA ALA A 121 8.71 8.21 -3.05
C ALA A 121 9.64 7.36 -2.16
N THR A 122 9.98 7.86 -0.98
CA THR A 122 10.63 7.07 0.08
C THR A 122 9.60 6.44 1.02
N LEU A 123 8.47 7.13 1.19
CA LEU A 123 7.36 6.72 2.04
C LEU A 123 6.05 6.80 1.25
N ILE A 124 5.38 5.67 1.11
CA ILE A 124 4.11 5.56 0.39
C ILE A 124 3.04 5.15 1.39
N GLN A 125 1.98 5.93 1.54
CA GLN A 125 0.79 5.52 2.28
C GLN A 125 -0.30 5.10 1.30
N THR A 126 -0.83 3.90 1.47
CA THR A 126 -1.80 3.32 0.55
C THR A 126 -3.07 2.83 1.23
N ARG A 127 -4.17 2.91 0.49
CA ARG A 127 -5.42 2.22 0.78
C ARG A 127 -5.87 1.43 -0.45
N HIS A 128 -6.10 0.14 -0.25
CA HIS A 128 -6.68 -0.82 -1.20
C HIS A 128 -5.86 -1.15 -2.46
N ARG A 129 -4.66 -0.63 -2.64
CA ARG A 129 -3.80 -0.98 -3.77
C ARG A 129 -2.33 -1.11 -3.38
N VAL A 130 -1.60 -1.92 -4.12
CA VAL A 130 -0.14 -1.85 -4.21
C VAL A 130 0.19 -1.25 -5.58
N PRO A 131 1.11 -0.28 -5.68
CA PRO A 131 1.51 0.28 -6.98
C PRO A 131 1.82 -0.81 -8.01
N ASP A 132 1.44 -0.57 -9.27
CA ASP A 132 1.79 -1.46 -10.39
C ASP A 132 3.27 -1.31 -10.77
N THR A 133 3.86 -0.14 -10.49
CA THR A 133 5.30 0.07 -10.57
C THR A 133 6.02 -0.72 -9.45
N PRO A 134 7.01 -1.56 -9.76
CA PRO A 134 7.74 -2.33 -8.76
C PRO A 134 8.39 -1.44 -7.70
N LEU A 135 8.23 -1.84 -6.43
CA LEU A 135 8.85 -1.17 -5.30
C LEU A 135 10.37 -1.41 -5.27
N GLN A 136 11.11 -0.55 -4.58
CA GLN A 136 12.57 -0.56 -4.49
C GLN A 136 13.05 -0.65 -3.04
N GLU A 137 14.30 -1.07 -2.86
CA GLU A 137 14.96 -1.07 -1.55
C GLU A 137 14.98 0.35 -0.97
N GLY A 138 14.71 0.47 0.32
CA GLY A 138 14.65 1.74 1.03
C GLY A 138 13.28 2.42 1.01
N GLN A 139 12.33 1.93 0.20
CA GLN A 139 10.94 2.38 0.27
C GLN A 139 10.20 1.72 1.44
N ILE A 140 9.28 2.47 2.04
CA ILE A 140 8.33 1.96 3.04
C ILE A 140 6.91 2.16 2.53
N LEU A 141 6.13 1.09 2.48
CA LEU A 141 4.72 1.11 2.10
C LEU A 141 3.84 0.91 3.34
N VAL A 142 2.99 1.87 3.65
CA VAL A 142 2.10 1.89 4.82
C VAL A 142 0.65 1.68 4.40
N PHE A 143 0.09 0.53 4.75
CA PHE A 143 -1.28 0.14 4.44
C PHE A 143 -2.28 0.62 5.50
N GLN A 144 -3.41 1.14 5.02
CA GLN A 144 -4.58 1.43 5.84
C GLN A 144 -5.44 0.17 6.01
N VAL A 145 -5.61 -0.26 7.26
CA VAL A 145 -6.28 -1.52 7.58
C VAL A 145 -7.57 -1.25 8.36
N PRO A 146 -8.75 -1.65 7.86
CA PRO A 146 -10.00 -1.52 8.59
C PRO A 146 -10.20 -2.63 9.62
N ILE A 147 -9.82 -3.86 9.28
CA ILE A 147 -9.96 -5.07 10.11
C ILE A 147 -8.66 -5.87 9.93
N PRO A 148 -7.80 -5.97 10.97
CA PRO A 148 -6.49 -6.62 10.90
C PRO A 148 -6.55 -8.13 11.10
N GLU A 149 -7.65 -8.63 11.68
CA GLU A 149 -7.81 -10.02 12.10
C GLU A 149 -8.31 -10.87 10.92
N PRO A 150 -7.46 -11.72 10.31
CA PRO A 150 -7.89 -12.57 9.19
C PRO A 150 -8.93 -13.61 9.59
N LEU A 151 -8.97 -14.04 10.86
CA LEU A 151 -9.92 -15.04 11.35
C LEU A 151 -11.29 -14.45 11.73
N ARG A 152 -11.52 -13.15 11.54
CA ARG A 152 -12.71 -12.46 12.06
C ARG A 152 -14.04 -13.04 11.55
N GLU A 153 -14.03 -13.59 10.34
CA GLU A 153 -15.23 -14.21 9.73
C GLU A 153 -15.57 -15.57 10.34
N VAL A 154 -14.58 -16.29 10.87
CA VAL A 154 -14.76 -17.63 11.45
C VAL A 154 -14.82 -17.62 12.97
N GLU A 155 -14.21 -16.62 13.62
CA GLU A 155 -14.25 -16.43 15.06
C GLU A 155 -14.33 -14.92 15.40
N PRO A 156 -15.48 -14.44 15.92
CA PRO A 156 -15.65 -13.02 16.21
C PRO A 156 -14.95 -12.56 17.50
N LYS A 157 -14.55 -13.47 18.42
CA LYS A 157 -13.95 -13.10 19.71
C LYS A 157 -12.43 -12.98 19.61
N GLU A 158 -11.93 -11.78 19.89
CA GLU A 158 -10.49 -11.46 19.88
C GLU A 158 -9.65 -12.36 20.80
N GLU A 159 -10.19 -12.71 21.98
CA GLU A 159 -9.49 -13.59 22.92
C GLU A 159 -9.21 -14.96 22.31
N LEU A 160 -10.17 -15.49 21.54
CA LEU A 160 -10.05 -16.78 20.87
C LEU A 160 -9.14 -16.69 19.65
N THR A 161 -9.26 -15.66 18.81
CA THR A 161 -8.35 -15.49 17.66
C THR A 161 -6.91 -15.28 18.12
N CYS A 162 -6.68 -14.56 19.23
CA CYS A 162 -5.36 -14.41 19.82
C CYS A 162 -4.75 -15.76 20.23
N ARG A 163 -5.54 -16.63 20.87
CA ARG A 163 -5.11 -18.00 21.21
C ARG A 163 -4.81 -18.82 19.96
N MET A 164 -5.69 -18.78 18.95
CA MET A 164 -5.47 -19.47 17.67
C MET A 164 -4.16 -19.03 17.00
N HIS A 165 -3.87 -17.73 16.96
CA HIS A 165 -2.58 -17.22 16.45
C HIS A 165 -1.38 -17.71 17.28
N ALA A 166 -1.50 -17.75 18.61
CA ALA A 166 -0.45 -18.23 19.50
C ALA A 166 -0.15 -19.72 19.26
N GLU A 167 -1.19 -20.54 19.09
CA GLU A 167 -1.11 -21.99 18.86
C GLU A 167 -0.78 -22.35 17.41
N GLY A 168 -0.98 -21.42 16.47
CA GLY A 168 -0.91 -21.73 15.03
C GLY A 168 -2.12 -22.55 14.54
N ASP A 169 -3.23 -22.51 15.28
CA ASP A 169 -4.47 -23.19 14.91
C ASP A 169 -5.24 -22.37 13.87
N TYR A 170 -5.03 -22.74 12.61
CA TYR A 170 -5.68 -22.09 11.47
C TYR A 170 -6.69 -23.00 10.76
N GLY A 171 -7.08 -24.10 11.37
CA GLY A 171 -7.97 -25.10 10.75
C GLY A 171 -9.30 -24.48 10.27
N LEU A 172 -9.90 -23.58 11.06
CA LEU A 172 -11.16 -22.93 10.70
C LEU A 172 -11.04 -22.05 9.43
N MET A 173 -9.89 -21.43 9.19
CA MET A 173 -9.69 -20.65 7.96
C MET A 173 -9.65 -21.57 6.74
N TRP A 174 -8.97 -22.72 6.84
CA TRP A 174 -8.96 -23.72 5.78
C TRP A 174 -10.35 -24.28 5.50
N VAL A 175 -11.12 -24.61 6.54
CA VAL A 175 -12.52 -25.05 6.39
C VAL A 175 -13.35 -24.01 5.65
N LYS A 176 -13.23 -22.73 6.03
CA LYS A 176 -13.95 -21.63 5.36
C LYS A 176 -13.61 -21.52 3.87
N LEU A 177 -12.34 -21.61 3.50
CA LEU A 177 -11.93 -21.57 2.09
C LEU A 177 -12.47 -22.78 1.31
N TYR A 178 -12.47 -23.96 1.94
CA TYR A 178 -13.02 -25.18 1.34
C TYR A 178 -14.54 -25.09 1.15
N GLU A 179 -15.28 -24.53 2.11
CA GLU A 179 -16.72 -24.31 1.98
C GLU A 179 -17.07 -23.41 0.78
N GLU A 180 -16.25 -22.38 0.51
CA GLU A 180 -16.45 -21.54 -0.68
C GLU A 180 -16.22 -22.32 -1.98
N ILE A 181 -15.18 -23.16 -2.02
CA ILE A 181 -14.90 -24.02 -3.18
C ILE A 181 -16.05 -24.99 -3.42
N VAL A 182 -16.57 -25.64 -2.38
CA VAL A 182 -17.70 -26.58 -2.52
C VAL A 182 -18.97 -25.85 -2.98
N ARG A 183 -19.24 -24.64 -2.48
CA ARG A 183 -20.46 -23.89 -2.82
C ARG A 183 -20.40 -23.24 -4.21
N TRP A 184 -19.23 -22.73 -4.62
CA TRP A 184 -19.09 -21.84 -5.78
C TRP A 184 -18.10 -22.33 -6.83
N GLY A 185 -17.44 -23.47 -6.61
CA GLY A 185 -16.36 -23.98 -7.45
C GLY A 185 -15.06 -23.16 -7.39
N ARG A 186 -14.99 -22.16 -6.51
CA ARG A 186 -13.84 -21.26 -6.32
C ARG A 186 -13.94 -20.52 -4.99
N VAL A 187 -12.81 -19.99 -4.53
CA VAL A 187 -12.81 -18.97 -3.48
C VAL A 187 -13.38 -17.66 -4.05
N THR A 188 -14.33 -17.08 -3.34
CA THR A 188 -15.09 -15.87 -3.69
C THR A 188 -14.53 -14.58 -3.06
N VAL A 189 -13.59 -14.70 -2.11
CA VAL A 189 -12.88 -13.59 -1.49
C VAL A 189 -12.17 -12.73 -2.56
N GLY A 190 -12.73 -11.55 -2.86
CA GLY A 190 -12.21 -10.64 -3.90
C GLY A 190 -11.15 -9.64 -3.41
N ALA A 191 -11.10 -9.37 -2.12
CA ALA A 191 -10.11 -8.49 -1.47
C ALA A 191 -9.81 -9.03 -0.08
N ARG A 192 -8.70 -8.59 0.54
CA ARG A 192 -8.25 -9.09 1.87
C ARG A 192 -8.01 -10.60 1.88
N TYR A 193 -7.51 -11.13 0.78
CA TYR A 193 -7.28 -12.57 0.67
C TYR A 193 -6.22 -13.01 1.70
N PRO A 194 -6.51 -13.98 2.59
CA PRO A 194 -5.58 -14.34 3.66
C PRO A 194 -4.28 -14.91 3.12
N VAL A 195 -3.16 -14.47 3.70
CA VAL A 195 -1.81 -14.91 3.33
C VAL A 195 -1.10 -15.54 4.52
N LEU A 196 -0.25 -16.54 4.27
CA LEU A 196 0.72 -17.07 5.23
C LEU A 196 2.02 -16.28 5.09
N VAL A 197 2.44 -15.61 6.15
CA VAL A 197 3.66 -14.81 6.19
C VAL A 197 4.75 -15.59 6.92
N ASN A 198 5.92 -15.68 6.27
CA ASN A 198 7.12 -16.32 6.80
C ASN A 198 6.85 -17.73 7.36
N GLY A 199 6.01 -18.50 6.67
CA GLY A 199 5.61 -19.86 7.03
C GLY A 199 4.90 -20.01 8.38
N ARG A 200 4.48 -18.92 9.05
CA ARG A 200 3.99 -19.00 10.45
C ARG A 200 2.68 -18.29 10.75
N TYR A 201 2.50 -17.03 10.34
CA TYR A 201 1.31 -16.27 10.70
C TYR A 201 0.38 -16.12 9.50
N ILE A 202 -0.88 -16.53 9.62
CA ILE A 202 -1.91 -16.03 8.70
C ILE A 202 -2.11 -14.55 9.00
N MET A 203 -2.16 -13.74 7.94
CA MET A 203 -2.25 -12.28 8.00
C MET A 203 -3.30 -11.78 7.00
N ASP A 204 -4.02 -10.72 7.39
CA ASP A 204 -4.84 -9.92 6.48
C ASP A 204 -3.95 -8.91 5.73
N PRO A 205 -3.84 -8.96 4.39
CA PRO A 205 -2.98 -8.07 3.62
C PRO A 205 -3.59 -6.67 3.39
N SER A 206 -4.54 -6.25 4.23
CA SER A 206 -5.45 -5.11 4.01
C SER A 206 -6.39 -5.36 2.81
N PRO A 207 -7.37 -4.47 2.54
CA PRO A 207 -8.31 -4.63 1.43
C PRO A 207 -7.73 -4.35 0.05
N ILE A 208 -6.55 -4.90 -0.24
CA ILE A 208 -6.03 -5.01 -1.59
C ILE A 208 -6.76 -6.12 -2.37
N PRO A 209 -6.91 -5.98 -3.70
CA PRO A 209 -7.44 -7.05 -4.55
C PRO A 209 -6.49 -8.24 -4.59
N ARG A 210 -6.98 -9.43 -4.96
CA ARG A 210 -6.11 -10.61 -5.15
C ARG A 210 -5.00 -10.33 -6.14
N TRP A 211 -5.26 -9.52 -7.16
CA TRP A 211 -4.27 -9.02 -8.11
C TRP A 211 -2.99 -8.49 -7.47
N ASP A 212 -3.09 -7.79 -6.35
CA ASP A 212 -1.96 -7.15 -5.70
C ASP A 212 -1.26 -8.05 -4.67
N VAL A 213 -1.87 -9.15 -4.26
CA VAL A 213 -1.31 -10.07 -3.25
C VAL A 213 0.05 -10.63 -3.65
N PRO A 214 0.29 -11.08 -4.91
CA PRO A 214 1.60 -11.55 -5.34
C PRO A 214 2.71 -10.51 -5.19
N LYS A 215 2.39 -9.22 -5.22
CA LYS A 215 3.37 -8.12 -5.08
C LYS A 215 3.94 -8.01 -3.66
N LEU A 216 3.29 -8.64 -2.68
CA LEU A 216 3.78 -8.66 -1.29
C LEU A 216 4.93 -9.66 -1.10
N ASN A 217 4.94 -10.74 -1.87
CA ASN A 217 5.95 -11.79 -1.76
C ASN A 217 7.32 -11.28 -2.19
N GLN A 218 8.33 -11.50 -1.35
CA GLN A 218 9.72 -11.12 -1.63
C GLN A 218 9.91 -9.63 -2.01
N SER A 219 8.99 -8.76 -1.60
CA SER A 219 9.07 -7.32 -1.87
C SER A 219 10.37 -6.73 -1.29
N PRO A 220 11.09 -5.88 -2.03
CA PRO A 220 12.28 -5.20 -1.50
C PRO A 220 11.94 -4.05 -0.54
N ALA A 221 10.69 -3.62 -0.49
CA ALA A 221 10.23 -2.56 0.41
C ALA A 221 9.75 -3.11 1.75
N LEU A 222 9.85 -2.29 2.80
CA LEU A 222 9.25 -2.59 4.09
C LEU A 222 7.74 -2.32 4.03
N LEU A 223 6.93 -3.33 4.37
CA LEU A 223 5.47 -3.23 4.35
C LEU A 223 4.94 -3.12 5.79
N LEU A 224 4.27 -2.01 6.11
CA LEU A 224 3.69 -1.73 7.42
C LEU A 224 2.18 -1.63 7.32
N PHE A 225 1.47 -2.20 8.27
CA PHE A 225 0.01 -2.26 8.24
C PHE A 225 -0.55 -1.64 9.53
N GLY A 226 -1.39 -0.61 9.38
CA GLY A 226 -1.91 0.17 10.51
C GLY A 226 -3.43 0.09 10.63
N ALA A 227 -3.92 -0.55 11.68
CA ALA A 227 -5.34 -0.63 12.04
C ALA A 227 -5.65 0.21 13.28
N GLY A 228 -6.05 1.47 13.09
CA GLY A 228 -6.23 2.42 14.19
C GLY A 228 -7.45 2.12 15.06
N ARG A 229 -8.58 1.80 14.43
CA ARG A 229 -9.83 1.45 15.15
C ARG A 229 -9.65 0.18 16.00
N GLU A 230 -8.94 -0.81 15.46
CA GLU A 230 -8.71 -2.11 16.08
C GLU A 230 -7.41 -2.14 16.91
N LYS A 231 -6.65 -1.04 16.92
CA LYS A 231 -5.43 -0.86 17.70
C LYS A 231 -4.38 -1.94 17.43
N ARG A 232 -4.13 -2.26 16.16
CA ARG A 232 -3.09 -3.21 15.73
C ARG A 232 -2.11 -2.60 14.72
N ILE A 233 -0.84 -2.96 14.85
CA ILE A 233 0.22 -2.72 13.87
C ILE A 233 0.88 -4.06 13.56
N TYR A 234 1.10 -4.35 12.29
CA TYR A 234 1.83 -5.53 11.85
C TYR A 234 2.68 -5.19 10.63
N ALA A 235 3.59 -6.09 10.25
CA ALA A 235 4.56 -5.81 9.20
C ALA A 235 4.96 -7.07 8.42
N ILE A 236 5.44 -6.83 7.21
CA ILE A 236 6.21 -7.79 6.41
C ILE A 236 7.57 -7.12 6.12
N PRO A 237 8.68 -7.64 6.68
CA PRO A 237 10.02 -7.16 6.34
C PRO A 237 10.35 -7.38 4.85
N PRO A 238 11.31 -6.62 4.29
CA PRO A 238 11.81 -6.89 2.94
C PRO A 238 12.25 -8.35 2.76
N HIS A 239 12.03 -8.89 1.56
CA HIS A 239 12.43 -10.25 1.17
C HIS A 239 11.84 -11.37 2.05
N THR A 240 10.64 -11.14 2.59
CA THR A 240 9.90 -12.16 3.35
C THR A 240 8.97 -12.95 2.42
N GLU A 241 8.85 -14.26 2.66
CA GLU A 241 7.89 -15.13 1.98
C GLU A 241 6.45 -14.79 2.39
N VAL A 242 5.59 -14.59 1.40
CA VAL A 242 4.17 -14.30 1.58
C VAL A 242 3.38 -15.13 0.58
N ASP A 243 2.69 -16.14 1.09
CA ASP A 243 1.96 -17.10 0.27
C ASP A 243 0.45 -16.94 0.46
N PRO A 244 -0.33 -16.69 -0.61
CA PRO A 244 -1.79 -16.77 -0.52
C PRO A 244 -2.21 -18.18 -0.09
N LEU A 245 -3.15 -18.29 0.85
CA LEU A 245 -3.68 -19.60 1.24
C LEU A 245 -4.41 -20.25 0.07
N ALA A 246 -3.93 -21.39 -0.41
CA ALA A 246 -4.53 -22.14 -1.50
C ALA A 246 -4.39 -23.64 -1.25
N PHE A 247 -5.24 -24.43 -1.90
CA PHE A 247 -5.11 -25.89 -1.91
C PHE A 247 -4.29 -26.32 -3.13
N GLU A 248 -3.64 -27.48 -3.06
CA GLU A 248 -2.81 -27.99 -4.16
C GLU A 248 -3.62 -28.20 -5.46
N ASP A 249 -4.86 -28.64 -5.33
CA ASP A 249 -5.81 -28.86 -6.42
C ASP A 249 -6.60 -27.60 -6.82
N MET A 250 -6.56 -26.55 -5.99
CA MET A 250 -7.23 -25.27 -6.22
C MET A 250 -6.26 -24.11 -5.98
N PRO A 251 -5.38 -23.80 -6.97
CA PRO A 251 -4.36 -22.78 -6.83
C PRO A 251 -4.96 -21.38 -6.71
N PHE A 252 -4.18 -20.48 -6.10
CA PHE A 252 -4.55 -19.06 -6.02
C PHE A 252 -4.65 -18.44 -7.42
N CYS A 253 -5.75 -17.75 -7.66
CA CYS A 253 -6.01 -17.02 -8.90
C CYS A 253 -6.34 -15.56 -8.61
N VAL A 254 -5.83 -14.66 -9.44
CA VAL A 254 -6.18 -13.23 -9.43
C VAL A 254 -7.45 -12.97 -10.24
N GLU A 255 -7.93 -11.72 -10.24
CA GLU A 255 -9.06 -11.29 -11.05
C GLU A 255 -8.82 -11.57 -12.55
N ASN A 256 -9.81 -12.18 -13.22
CA ASN A 256 -9.73 -12.43 -14.66
C ASN A 256 -10.08 -11.16 -15.43
N GLN A 257 -9.05 -10.44 -15.87
CA GLN A 257 -9.17 -9.27 -16.75
C GLN A 257 -8.64 -9.58 -18.18
N ALA A 258 -8.64 -10.85 -18.58
CA ALA A 258 -8.15 -11.29 -19.88
C ALA A 258 -8.90 -10.60 -21.03
N GLY A 259 -8.15 -10.17 -22.04
CA GLY A 259 -8.69 -9.44 -23.19
C GLY A 259 -9.09 -7.98 -22.92
N LYS A 260 -9.01 -7.52 -21.66
CA LYS A 260 -9.20 -6.10 -21.32
C LYS A 260 -7.87 -5.36 -21.41
N ALA A 261 -7.95 -4.07 -21.75
CA ALA A 261 -6.80 -3.19 -21.79
C ALA A 261 -7.23 -1.80 -21.32
N CYS A 262 -6.33 -1.09 -20.66
CA CYS A 262 -6.56 0.29 -20.29
C CYS A 262 -6.83 1.13 -21.54
N ARG A 263 -7.96 1.82 -21.58
CA ARG A 263 -8.35 2.71 -22.68
C ARG A 263 -7.38 3.88 -22.88
N LEU A 264 -6.64 4.27 -21.84
CA LEU A 264 -5.76 5.44 -21.84
C LEU A 264 -4.33 5.10 -22.27
N CYS A 265 -3.74 4.05 -21.69
CA CYS A 265 -2.32 3.69 -21.90
C CYS A 265 -2.13 2.34 -22.62
N GLY A 266 -3.20 1.58 -22.86
CA GLY A 266 -3.14 0.26 -23.50
C GLY A 266 -2.63 -0.88 -22.63
N SER A 267 -2.33 -0.65 -21.35
CA SER A 267 -1.82 -1.68 -20.43
C SER A 267 -2.79 -2.85 -20.29
N ARG A 268 -2.24 -4.08 -20.31
CA ARG A 268 -2.93 -5.34 -19.99
C ARG A 268 -2.35 -6.02 -18.74
N GLU A 269 -1.39 -5.37 -18.09
CA GLU A 269 -0.57 -5.93 -16.99
C GLU A 269 -0.88 -5.28 -15.64
N SER A 270 -1.64 -4.18 -15.66
CA SER A 270 -2.08 -3.44 -14.47
C SER A 270 -3.46 -3.89 -14.04
N PHE A 271 -3.78 -3.73 -12.76
CA PHE A 271 -5.16 -3.85 -12.31
C PHE A 271 -6.02 -2.75 -12.96
N LEU A 272 -7.14 -3.15 -13.57
CA LEU A 272 -8.05 -2.25 -14.27
C LEU A 272 -9.33 -2.01 -13.49
N ASP A 273 -9.70 -0.75 -13.34
CA ASP A 273 -11.03 -0.34 -12.88
C ASP A 273 -12.02 -0.41 -14.04
N GLU A 274 -13.20 -0.94 -13.74
CA GLU A 274 -14.35 -0.96 -14.64
C GLU A 274 -15.18 0.31 -14.42
N ILE A 275 -15.26 1.15 -15.45
CA ILE A 275 -16.12 2.34 -15.46
C ILE A 275 -17.34 2.02 -16.33
N PRO A 276 -18.54 1.94 -15.74
CA PRO A 276 -19.77 1.81 -16.50
C PRO A 276 -19.92 2.98 -17.47
N ASP A 277 -20.32 2.70 -18.71
CA ASP A 277 -20.64 3.72 -19.69
C ASP A 277 -22.16 3.95 -19.62
N GLU A 278 -22.61 5.17 -19.27
CA GLU A 278 -24.04 5.44 -19.06
C GLU A 278 -24.88 5.23 -20.34
N ASP A 279 -24.25 5.42 -21.51
CA ASP A 279 -24.90 5.36 -22.83
C ASP A 279 -24.61 4.06 -23.61
N ALA A 280 -23.80 3.14 -23.05
CA ALA A 280 -23.45 1.90 -23.73
C ALA A 280 -23.55 0.69 -22.80
N PHE A 281 -23.96 -0.45 -23.36
CA PHE A 281 -23.88 -1.77 -22.68
C PHE A 281 -22.43 -2.23 -22.38
N ALA A 282 -21.42 -1.42 -22.73
CA ALA A 282 -20.01 -1.78 -22.65
C ALA A 282 -19.26 -0.90 -21.65
N SER A 283 -18.66 -1.52 -20.64
CA SER A 283 -17.80 -0.82 -19.68
C SER A 283 -16.45 -0.44 -20.27
N ARG A 284 -15.92 0.70 -19.82
CA ARG A 284 -14.56 1.15 -20.13
C ARG A 284 -13.62 0.66 -19.04
N TRP A 285 -12.44 0.20 -19.43
CA TRP A 285 -11.43 -0.30 -18.51
C TRP A 285 -10.26 0.68 -18.46
N VAL A 286 -9.84 1.10 -17.27
CA VAL A 286 -8.72 2.02 -17.07
C VAL A 286 -7.80 1.52 -15.97
N CYS A 287 -6.52 1.83 -16.05
CA CYS A 287 -5.60 1.52 -14.95
C CYS A 287 -6.09 2.16 -13.66
N SER A 288 -6.16 1.36 -12.60
CA SER A 288 -6.46 1.86 -11.26
C SER A 288 -5.26 2.61 -10.67
N ASP A 289 -4.02 2.19 -10.97
CA ASP A 289 -2.82 2.98 -10.66
C ASP A 289 -2.66 4.13 -11.68
N THR A 290 -2.92 5.35 -11.22
CA THR A 290 -2.89 6.54 -12.07
C THR A 290 -1.49 6.98 -12.45
N ASP A 291 -0.51 6.80 -11.56
CA ASP A 291 0.90 7.12 -11.81
C ASP A 291 1.47 6.20 -12.89
N TYR A 292 1.29 4.88 -12.72
CA TYR A 292 1.68 3.89 -13.72
C TYR A 292 1.06 4.16 -15.09
N CYS A 293 -0.23 4.53 -15.12
CA CYS A 293 -0.92 4.89 -16.35
C CYS A 293 -0.30 6.12 -17.02
N PHE A 294 0.02 7.15 -16.24
CA PHE A 294 0.64 8.38 -16.72
C PHE A 294 2.04 8.13 -17.29
N GLU A 295 2.90 7.41 -16.57
CA GLU A 295 4.25 7.05 -17.04
C GLU A 295 4.20 6.31 -18.39
N ARG A 296 3.29 5.33 -18.52
CA ARG A 296 3.13 4.58 -19.78
C ARG A 296 2.66 5.45 -20.94
N ARG A 297 1.77 6.41 -20.69
CA ARG A 297 1.31 7.35 -21.73
C ARG A 297 2.44 8.27 -22.18
N SER A 298 3.21 8.80 -21.23
CA SER A 298 4.35 9.68 -21.52
C SER A 298 5.45 8.94 -22.30
N ASN A 299 5.69 7.67 -22.00
CA ASN A 299 6.64 6.85 -22.76
C ASN A 299 6.12 6.47 -24.15
N SER A 300 4.79 6.30 -24.30
CA SER A 300 4.18 5.96 -25.60
C SER A 300 4.09 7.15 -26.56
N SER A 301 3.95 8.37 -26.05
CA SER A 301 3.98 9.59 -26.86
C SER A 301 5.39 9.96 -27.34
N ALA A 302 6.44 9.59 -26.59
CA ALA A 302 7.84 9.78 -27.00
C ALA A 302 8.24 8.93 -28.23
N VAL A 303 7.53 7.83 -28.51
CA VAL A 303 7.77 6.95 -29.66
C VAL A 303 6.99 7.38 -30.93
N ARG A 304 6.16 8.44 -30.84
CA ARG A 304 5.37 8.96 -31.98
C ARG A 304 5.86 10.32 -32.50
N SER A 305 7.16 10.48 -32.70
CA SER A 305 7.66 11.48 -33.66
C SER A 305 7.78 10.83 -35.03
N PRO A 306 6.89 11.12 -36.00
CA PRO A 306 7.13 10.71 -37.37
C PRO A 306 8.31 11.53 -37.87
N VAL A 307 9.48 10.89 -37.98
CA VAL A 307 10.54 11.42 -38.83
C VAL A 307 9.97 11.48 -40.23
N LEU A 308 9.57 12.68 -40.65
CA LEU A 308 9.28 13.02 -42.03
C LEU A 308 10.57 12.82 -42.83
N VAL A 309 10.79 11.58 -43.28
CA VAL A 309 11.77 11.30 -44.33
C VAL A 309 11.20 11.92 -45.60
N LYS A 310 11.66 13.13 -45.92
CA LYS A 310 11.50 13.73 -47.24
C LYS A 310 12.04 12.74 -48.27
N ARG A 311 11.14 12.06 -48.98
CA ARG A 311 11.48 11.38 -50.24
C ARG A 311 11.90 12.46 -51.23
N LYS A 312 13.20 12.56 -51.46
CA LYS A 312 13.76 13.25 -52.63
C LYS A 312 13.28 12.50 -53.88
N GLU A 313 12.65 13.25 -54.77
CA GLU A 313 12.54 12.91 -56.19
C GLU A 313 13.90 12.51 -56.74
N LEU A 314 13.94 11.45 -57.57
CA LEU A 314 14.99 11.22 -58.57
C LEU A 314 14.46 10.23 -59.62
N CYS A 315 14.11 10.82 -60.78
CA CYS A 315 14.31 10.35 -62.15
C CYS A 315 13.95 8.90 -62.55
N LYS A 316 13.00 8.80 -63.50
CA LYS A 316 13.08 7.88 -64.66
C LYS A 316 14.22 8.35 -65.60
N PRO A 317 14.94 7.46 -66.30
CA PRO A 317 14.52 6.85 -67.59
C PRO A 317 14.87 5.35 -67.67
N ASP A 318 14.39 4.47 -68.56
CA ASP A 318 13.63 4.50 -69.82
C ASP A 318 12.45 3.51 -69.74
#